data_AF-A0A9E6VL56-F1
#
_entry.id   AF-A0A9E6VL56-F1
#
_cell.length_a   1.000
_cell.length_b   1.000
_cell.length_c   1.000
_cell.angle_alpha   90.00
_cell.angle_beta   90.00
_cell.angle_gamma   90.00
#
_symmetry.space_group_name_H-M   'P 1'
#
loop_
_entity.id
_entity.type
_entity.pdbx_description
1 polymer ?
#
loop_
_entity_poly.entity_id
_entity_poly.type
_entity_poly.pdbx_seq_one_letter_code
_entity_poly.pdbx_strand_id
1 'polypeptide(L)'
;MHIVQILLPRADNTGRPFGRENFDRVKEDLASRFDGVTAYLQAPAEGQWQDGEQSSTDEIVIFEVMVDDVDLPDWRKRRAELERRFQ
;
A
#
# COMPACT_ATOMS: atom_id res chain seq x y z
N MET A 1 -19.24 8.46 1.98
CA MET A 1 -18.70 7.45 1.04
C MET A 1 -17.40 7.96 0.45
N HIS A 2 -16.31 7.29 0.79
CA HIS A 2 -14.93 7.68 0.51
C HIS A 2 -14.17 6.48 -0.04
N ILE A 3 -13.20 6.74 -0.91
CA ILE A 3 -12.20 5.74 -1.29
C ILE A 3 -10.93 5.99 -0.48
N VAL A 4 -10.41 4.93 0.13
CA VAL A 4 -9.10 4.96 0.79
C VAL A 4 -8.14 4.13 -0.03
N GLN A 5 -7.09 4.79 -0.50
CA GLN A 5 -5.99 4.17 -1.24
C GLN A 5 -4.80 3.95 -0.30
N ILE A 6 -4.28 2.73 -0.29
CA ILE A 6 -3.11 2.32 0.48
C ILE A 6 -2.02 1.94 -0.51
N LEU A 7 -0.90 2.65 -0.43
CA LEU A 7 0.27 2.45 -1.29
C LEU A 7 1.34 1.75 -0.47
N LEU A 8 1.76 0.57 -0.90
CA LEU A 8 2.80 -0.22 -0.24
C LEU A 8 3.98 -0.45 -1.19
N PRO A 9 5.23 -0.33 -0.70
CA PRO A 9 6.40 -0.59 -1.51
C PRO A 9 6.51 -2.10 -1.83
N ARG A 10 7.05 -2.46 -3.00
CA ARG A 10 7.36 -3.86 -3.32
C ARG A 10 8.69 -4.35 -2.77
N ALA A 11 9.55 -3.46 -2.33
CA ALA A 11 10.84 -3.80 -1.74
C ALA A 11 11.07 -3.03 -0.44
N ASP A 12 11.87 -3.61 0.46
CA ASP A 12 12.33 -2.96 1.67
C ASP A 12 13.33 -1.83 1.37
N ASN A 13 13.74 -1.08 2.41
CA ASN A 13 14.72 0.00 2.28
C ASN A 13 16.11 -0.47 1.78
N THR A 14 16.36 -1.78 1.68
CA THR A 14 17.60 -2.36 1.13
C THR A 14 17.43 -2.89 -0.31
N GLY A 15 16.25 -2.72 -0.89
CA GLY A 15 15.90 -3.19 -2.24
C GLY A 15 15.51 -4.67 -2.31
N ARG A 16 15.26 -5.34 -1.18
CA ARG A 16 14.81 -6.73 -1.18
C ARG A 16 13.30 -6.80 -1.38
N PRO A 17 12.79 -7.59 -2.34
CA PRO A 17 11.36 -7.67 -2.61
C PRO A 17 10.60 -8.33 -1.46
N PHE A 18 9.44 -7.78 -1.11
CA PHE A 18 8.50 -8.41 -0.20
C PHE A 18 7.82 -9.61 -0.88
N GLY A 19 7.71 -10.72 -0.15
CA GLY A 19 6.96 -11.90 -0.60
C GLY A 19 5.48 -11.60 -0.82
N ARG A 20 4.85 -12.34 -1.76
CA ARG A 20 3.43 -12.16 -2.11
C ARG A 20 2.52 -12.36 -0.90
N GLU A 21 2.90 -13.25 0.02
CA GLU A 21 2.18 -13.54 1.26
C GLU A 21 2.00 -12.29 2.12
N ASN A 22 2.89 -11.30 2.00
CA ASN A 22 2.74 -10.06 2.74
C ASN A 22 1.53 -9.25 2.26
N PHE A 23 1.37 -9.15 0.95
CA PHE A 23 0.27 -8.46 0.29
C PHE A 23 -1.04 -9.23 0.41
N ASP A 24 -1.00 -10.56 0.35
CA ASP A 24 -2.18 -11.40 0.53
C ASP A 24 -2.80 -11.21 1.91
N ARG A 25 -1.99 -11.14 2.99
CA ARG A 25 -2.51 -10.84 4.33
C ARG A 25 -3.13 -9.45 4.43
N VAL A 26 -2.53 -8.42 3.80
CA VAL A 26 -3.13 -7.08 3.77
C VAL A 26 -4.48 -7.13 3.06
N LYS A 27 -4.60 -7.88 1.96
CA LYS A 27 -5.86 -8.09 1.26
C LYS A 27 -6.90 -8.75 2.17
N GLU A 28 -6.54 -9.81 2.88
CA GLU A 28 -7.44 -10.51 3.81
C GLU A 28 -7.89 -9.60 4.98
N ASP A 29 -6.97 -8.83 5.55
CA ASP A 29 -7.27 -7.87 6.63
C ASP A 29 -8.22 -6.75 6.18
N LEU A 30 -8.10 -6.31 4.93
CA LEU A 30 -9.00 -5.31 4.35
C LEU A 30 -10.36 -5.93 3.97
N ALA A 31 -10.37 -7.11 3.35
CA ALA A 31 -11.59 -7.81 2.97
C ALA A 31 -12.44 -8.24 4.17
N SER A 32 -11.80 -8.58 5.29
CA SER A 32 -12.51 -8.98 6.52
C SER A 32 -13.15 -7.79 7.23
N ARG A 33 -12.61 -6.58 7.05
CA ARG A 33 -13.05 -5.38 7.76
C ARG A 33 -13.94 -4.46 6.93
N PHE A 34 -13.79 -4.50 5.61
CA PHE A 34 -14.58 -3.74 4.66
C PHE A 34 -15.27 -4.75 3.74
N ASP A 35 -16.59 -4.61 3.51
CA ASP A 35 -17.43 -5.50 2.68
C ASP A 35 -16.96 -5.65 1.20
N GLY A 36 -15.79 -5.11 0.86
CA GLY A 36 -15.03 -5.41 -0.34
C GLY A 36 -13.67 -4.70 -0.34
N VAL A 37 -12.65 -5.36 -0.91
CA VAL A 37 -11.34 -4.76 -1.22
C VAL A 37 -10.98 -5.07 -2.66
N THR A 38 -10.49 -4.06 -3.37
CA THR A 38 -9.87 -4.26 -4.68
C THR A 38 -8.38 -3.96 -4.56
N ALA A 39 -7.55 -4.91 -5.00
CA ALA A 39 -6.11 -4.75 -5.00
C ALA A 39 -5.63 -4.72 -6.45
N TYR A 40 -4.96 -3.64 -6.83
CA TYR A 40 -4.34 -3.48 -8.14
C TYR A 40 -2.82 -3.55 -7.98
N LEU A 41 -2.20 -4.45 -8.74
CA LEU A 41 -0.76 -4.51 -8.88
C LEU A 41 -0.38 -3.60 -10.06
N GLN A 42 -0.36 -2.29 -9.86
CA GLN A 42 -0.06 -1.36 -10.93
C GLN A 42 1.46 -1.08 -10.96
N ALA A 43 2.14 -1.63 -11.97
CA ALA A 43 3.48 -1.21 -12.39
C ALA A 43 3.40 0.06 -13.25
N PRO A 44 4.52 0.78 -13.44
CA PRO A 44 5.28 1.49 -12.43
C PRO A 44 4.56 2.79 -12.04
N ALA A 45 4.68 3.24 -10.80
CA ALA A 45 4.51 4.66 -10.56
C ALA A 45 5.75 5.32 -11.20
N GLU A 46 5.63 5.92 -12.38
CA GLU A 46 6.62 6.91 -12.85
C GLU A 46 6.54 8.10 -11.89
N GLY A 47 7.12 7.95 -10.71
CA GLY A 47 7.44 9.06 -9.84
C GLY A 47 8.60 9.79 -10.48
N GLN A 48 8.33 10.84 -11.25
CA GLN A 48 9.33 11.87 -11.51
C GLN A 48 9.65 12.54 -10.17
N TRP A 49 10.55 11.95 -9.40
CA TRP A 49 11.28 12.69 -8.39
C TRP A 49 12.21 13.61 -9.18
N GLN A 50 11.90 14.92 -9.22
CA GLN A 50 12.80 15.93 -9.74
C GLN A 50 13.96 16.11 -8.75
N ASP A 51 14.83 15.11 -8.65
CA ASP A 51 16.19 15.25 -8.16
C ASP A 51 17.04 14.20 -8.89
N GLY A 52 18.05 14.69 -9.59
CA GLY A 52 18.68 14.01 -10.73
C GLY A 52 19.37 12.67 -10.44
N GLU A 53 19.56 11.93 -11.54
CA GLU A 53 20.51 10.82 -11.70
C GLU A 53 20.25 9.51 -10.94
N GLN A 54 19.05 8.95 -11.07
CA GLN A 54 18.81 7.52 -11.37
C GLN A 54 17.29 7.25 -11.30
N SER A 55 16.69 6.87 -12.43
CA SER A 55 15.30 6.41 -12.45
C SER A 55 15.21 5.02 -11.83
N SER A 56 15.19 4.90 -10.50
CA SER A 56 14.77 3.66 -9.84
C SER A 56 13.25 3.55 -9.97
N THR A 57 12.80 2.59 -10.78
CA THR A 57 11.39 2.27 -10.91
C THR A 57 10.90 1.67 -9.58
N ASP A 58 10.35 2.51 -8.70
CA ASP A 58 9.71 2.04 -7.48
C ASP A 58 8.39 1.36 -7.83
N GLU A 59 8.40 0.04 -7.84
CA GLU A 59 7.18 -0.73 -8.02
C GLU A 59 6.38 -0.71 -6.71
N ILE A 60 5.11 -0.30 -6.79
CA ILE A 60 4.20 -0.23 -5.64
C ILE A 60 3.02 -1.17 -5.83
N VAL A 61 2.39 -1.56 -4.72
CA VAL A 61 1.10 -2.24 -4.71
C VAL A 61 0.06 -1.29 -4.15
N ILE A 62 -1.07 -1.15 -4.85
CA ILE A 62 -2.15 -0.25 -4.46
C ILE A 62 -3.34 -1.10 -4.01
N PHE A 63 -3.82 -0.84 -2.80
CA PHE A 63 -5.08 -1.38 -2.29
C PHE A 63 -6.10 -0.27 -2.19
N GLU A 64 -7.32 -0.56 -2.63
CA GLU A 64 -8.45 0.36 -2.58
C GLU A 64 -9.59 -0.28 -1.79
N VAL A 65 -10.12 0.48 -0.83
CA VAL A 65 -11.34 0.12 -0.08
C VAL A 65 -12.31 1.28 -0.09
N MET A 66 -13.60 0.94 -0.23
CA MET A 66 -14.70 1.88 -0.10
C MET A 66 -15.17 1.89 1.36
N VAL A 67 -15.29 3.08 1.95
CA VAL A 67 -15.76 3.26 3.33
C VAL A 67 -16.84 4.33 3.40
N ASP A 68 -17.80 4.19 4.31
CA ASP A 68 -18.85 5.20 4.47
C ASP A 68 -18.31 6.48 5.12
N ASP A 69 -17.51 6.32 6.17
CA ASP A 69 -16.85 7.38 6.93
C ASP A 69 -15.37 7.07 7.18
N VAL A 70 -14.55 8.11 7.30
CA VAL A 70 -13.10 7.98 7.52
C VAL A 70 -12.77 8.18 9.01
N ASP A 71 -12.53 7.07 9.73
CA ASP A 71 -12.00 7.10 11.10
C ASP A 71 -10.48 7.35 11.10
N LEU A 72 -10.09 8.61 11.22
CA LEU A 72 -8.69 9.03 11.18
C LEU A 72 -7.80 8.34 12.24
N PRO A 73 -8.21 8.22 13.51
CA PRO A 73 -7.49 7.41 14.50
C PRO A 73 -7.21 5.97 14.05
N ASP A 74 -8.20 5.26 13.51
CA ASP A 74 -8.00 3.88 13.03
C ASP A 74 -7.03 3.82 11.85
N TRP A 75 -7.18 4.72 10.88
CA TRP A 75 -6.30 4.82 9.72
C TRP A 75 -4.85 5.15 10.10
N ARG A 76 -4.64 6.01 11.11
CA ARG A 76 -3.29 6.29 11.64
C ARG A 76 -2.66 5.06 12.28
N LYS A 77 -3.43 4.30 13.06
CA LYS A 77 -2.95 3.05 13.68
C LYS A 77 -2.58 2.03 12.61
N ARG A 78 -3.43 1.86 11.60
CA ARG A 78 -3.18 0.97 10.47
C ARG A 78 -1.95 1.37 9.67
N ARG A 79 -1.79 2.67 9.40
CA ARG A 79 -0.58 3.19 8.74
C ARG A 79 0.68 2.80 9.51
N ALA A 80 0.72 3.05 10.82
CA ALA A 80 1.89 2.72 11.65
C ALA A 80 2.20 1.21 11.69
N GLU A 81 1.17 0.36 11.64
CA GLU A 81 1.35 -1.10 11.53
C GLU A 81 1.95 -1.51 10.17
N LEU A 82 1.43 -0.95 9.08
CA LEU A 82 1.92 -1.22 7.73
C LEU A 82 3.37 -0.69 7.56
N GLU A 83 3.67 0.51 8.06
CA GLU A 83 5.03 1.07 8.04
C GLU A 83 6.03 0.15 8.76
N ARG A 84 5.66 -0.42 9.90
CA ARG A 84 6.51 -1.39 10.61
C ARG A 84 6.70 -2.69 9.85
N ARG A 85 5.74 -3.07 9.01
CA ARG A 85 5.74 -4.34 8.28
C ARG A 85 6.47 -4.24 6.94
N PHE A 86 6.44 -3.06 6.32
CA PHE A 86 7.02 -2.78 5.01
C PHE A 86 8.21 -1.81 5.10
N GLN A 87 9.06 -1.98 6.12
CA GLN A 87 10.31 -1.23 6.33
C GLN A 87 11.49 -1.91 5.62
#